data_AF-A0A3P7MZW7-F1
#
_entry.id   AF-A0A3P7MZW7-F1
#
_cell.length_a   1.000
_cell.length_b   1.000
_cell.length_c   1.000
_cell.angle_alpha   90.00
_cell.angle_beta   90.00
_cell.angle_gamma   90.00
#
_symmetry.space_group_name_H-M   'P 1'
#
loop_
_entity.id
_entity.type
_entity.pdbx_description
1 polymer ?
#
loop_
_entity_poly.entity_id
_entity_poly.type
_entity_poly.pdbx_seq_one_letter_code
_entity_poly.pdbx_strand_id
1 'polypeptide(L)'
;MKLVPMGFTTAYEVHERRSELIQIRTGSSALDRLIGGGVETGHITEIFGEYRTGKSQLCHSLAVICQLPISMGGAEGKCMWIDTEGTFRPERLVPIAERFNMDSKHVLENIAVARCYNSDHQIALLTTAGGAI
;
A
#
# COMPACT_ATOMS: atom_id res chain seq x y z
N MET A 1 -3.23 11.15 29.33
CA MET A 1 -1.98 10.50 28.87
C MET A 1 -1.62 11.07 27.51
N LYS A 2 -0.35 11.43 27.26
CA LYS A 2 0.10 11.73 25.89
C LYS A 2 0.37 10.40 25.20
N LEU A 3 -0.40 10.10 24.15
CA LEU A 3 -0.37 8.83 23.42
C LEU A 3 0.81 8.70 22.45
N VAL A 4 1.47 9.82 22.11
CA VAL A 4 2.57 9.87 21.14
C VAL A 4 3.86 10.30 21.83
N PRO A 5 4.97 9.55 21.69
CA PRO A 5 6.26 9.94 22.23
C PRO A 5 6.85 11.12 21.44
N MET A 6 7.04 12.26 22.11
CA MET A 6 7.52 13.53 21.50
C MET A 6 8.88 13.99 22.06
N GLY A 7 9.59 13.12 22.82
CA GLY A 7 10.85 13.46 23.48
C GLY A 7 12.09 13.02 22.71
N PHE A 8 13.27 13.24 23.31
CA PHE A 8 14.53 12.68 22.83
C PHE A 8 14.59 11.17 23.07
N THR A 9 15.31 10.47 22.19
CA THR A 9 15.42 9.01 22.11
C THR A 9 16.80 8.69 21.56
N THR A 10 17.36 7.53 21.92
CA THR A 10 18.68 7.14 21.41
C THR A 10 18.59 6.68 19.95
N ALA A 11 19.71 6.73 19.22
CA ALA A 11 19.75 6.17 17.86
C ALA A 11 19.42 4.65 17.84
N TYR A 12 19.76 3.93 18.91
CA TYR A 12 19.43 2.52 19.07
C TYR A 12 17.92 2.30 19.17
N GLU A 13 17.22 3.09 19.98
CA GLU A 13 15.74 3.03 20.09
C GLU A 13 15.05 3.42 18.77
N VAL A 14 15.65 4.30 17.95
CA VAL A 14 15.16 4.57 16.60
C VAL A 14 15.36 3.34 15.70
N HIS A 15 16.53 2.69 15.77
CA HIS A 15 16.82 1.49 14.97
C HIS A 15 15.87 0.33 15.29
N GLU A 16 15.67 0.03 16.57
CA GLU A 16 14.74 -1.03 17.01
C GLU A 16 13.33 -0.76 16.51
N ARG A 17 12.79 0.46 16.70
CA ARG A 17 11.46 0.82 16.19
C ARG A 17 11.33 0.69 14.68
N ARG A 18 12.40 0.97 13.93
CA ARG A 18 12.40 0.81 12.47
C ARG A 18 12.41 -0.67 12.07
N SER A 19 13.03 -1.54 12.85
CA SER A 19 13.03 -2.99 12.61
C SER A 19 11.64 -3.62 12.79
N GLU A 20 10.74 -2.95 13.53
CA GLU A 20 9.37 -3.37 13.77
C GLU A 20 8.37 -2.87 12.70
N LEU A 21 8.81 -2.04 11.75
CA LEU A 21 7.93 -1.52 10.70
C LEU A 21 7.41 -2.64 9.80
N ILE A 22 6.12 -2.61 9.53
CA ILE A 22 5.49 -3.53 8.60
C ILE A 22 5.99 -3.22 7.19
N GLN A 23 6.37 -4.27 6.46
CA GLN A 23 6.76 -4.21 5.05
C GLN A 23 5.81 -5.09 4.23
N ILE A 24 5.05 -4.46 3.33
CA ILE A 24 4.11 -5.15 2.46
C ILE A 24 4.89 -5.81 1.31
N ARG A 25 4.77 -7.12 1.17
CA ARG A 25 5.43 -7.88 0.10
C ARG A 25 4.88 -7.48 -1.26
N THR A 26 5.72 -7.53 -2.27
CA THR A 26 5.34 -7.17 -3.65
C THR A 26 4.71 -8.33 -4.42
N GLY A 27 4.76 -9.54 -3.86
CA GLY A 27 4.37 -10.78 -4.56
C GLY A 27 5.49 -11.38 -5.44
N SER A 28 6.67 -10.74 -5.44
CA SER A 28 7.90 -11.19 -6.10
C SER A 28 9.06 -11.21 -5.10
N SER A 29 9.56 -12.41 -4.79
CA SER A 29 10.69 -12.57 -3.85
C SER A 29 11.98 -11.91 -4.31
N ALA A 30 12.17 -11.77 -5.63
CA ALA A 30 13.32 -11.07 -6.20
C ALA A 30 13.22 -9.55 -5.96
N LEU A 31 12.04 -8.96 -6.15
CA LEU A 31 11.83 -7.54 -5.92
C LEU A 31 11.88 -7.22 -4.42
N ASP A 32 11.25 -8.05 -3.59
CA ASP A 32 11.30 -7.91 -2.12
C ASP A 32 12.75 -7.91 -1.62
N ARG A 33 13.58 -8.82 -2.11
CA ARG A 33 15.01 -8.86 -1.76
C ARG A 33 15.74 -7.59 -2.23
N LEU A 34 15.42 -7.11 -3.43
CA LEU A 34 16.05 -5.91 -4.00
C LEU A 34 15.75 -4.66 -3.17
N ILE A 35 14.52 -4.53 -2.66
CA ILE A 35 14.08 -3.34 -1.91
C ILE A 35 14.16 -3.49 -0.38
N GLY A 36 14.83 -4.53 0.12
CA GLY A 36 15.07 -4.70 1.56
C GLY A 36 13.89 -5.29 2.34
N GLY A 37 12.99 -6.01 1.67
CA GLY A 37 11.96 -6.85 2.28
C GLY A 37 10.57 -6.64 1.70
N GLY A 38 10.24 -5.43 1.28
CA GLY A 38 8.92 -5.05 0.75
C GLY A 38 8.74 -3.53 0.76
N VAL A 39 7.51 -3.07 0.54
CA VAL A 39 7.13 -1.66 0.65
C VAL A 39 6.91 -1.31 2.13
N GLU A 40 7.76 -0.46 2.68
CA GLU A 40 7.78 -0.09 4.10
C GLU A 40 6.65 0.89 4.47
N THR A 41 5.96 0.63 5.57
CA THR A 41 4.95 1.53 6.14
C THR A 41 5.57 2.77 6.79
N GLY A 42 4.82 3.87 6.86
CA GLY A 42 5.31 5.14 7.41
C GLY A 42 6.23 5.94 6.47
N HIS A 43 6.44 5.45 5.24
CA HIS A 43 7.27 6.08 4.21
C HIS A 43 6.56 6.16 2.86
N ILE A 44 7.07 7.02 1.97
CA ILE A 44 6.61 7.11 0.58
C ILE A 44 7.59 6.34 -0.30
N THR A 45 7.08 5.39 -1.08
CA THR A 45 7.84 4.65 -2.09
C THR A 45 7.40 5.09 -3.48
N GLU A 46 8.32 5.62 -4.28
CA GLU A 46 8.03 6.05 -5.66
C GLU A 46 8.38 4.93 -6.65
N ILE A 47 7.43 4.62 -7.55
CA ILE A 47 7.63 3.66 -8.65
C ILE A 47 7.52 4.42 -9.98
N PHE A 48 8.65 4.62 -10.67
CA PHE A 48 8.71 5.34 -11.94
C PHE A 48 9.25 4.47 -13.09
N GLY A 49 9.04 4.92 -14.32
CA GLY A 49 9.46 4.23 -15.55
C GLY A 49 8.47 4.40 -16.69
N GLU A 50 8.81 3.92 -17.88
CA GLU A 50 7.99 4.07 -19.09
C GLU A 50 6.63 3.36 -19.02
N TYR A 51 5.72 3.67 -19.94
CA TYR A 51 4.48 2.91 -20.09
C TYR A 51 4.80 1.42 -20.32
N ARG A 52 3.97 0.53 -19.75
CA ARG A 52 4.13 -0.95 -19.78
C ARG A 52 5.36 -1.53 -19.05
N THR A 53 6.02 -0.79 -18.16
CA THR A 53 7.09 -1.33 -17.30
C THR A 53 6.60 -2.00 -16.01
N GLY A 54 5.29 -2.22 -15.85
CA GLY A 54 4.73 -2.96 -14.71
C GLY A 54 4.27 -2.11 -13.52
N LYS A 55 4.42 -0.77 -13.55
CA LYS A 55 4.01 0.12 -12.45
C LYS A 55 2.59 -0.13 -11.95
N SER A 56 1.59 -0.06 -12.85
CA SER A 56 0.20 -0.31 -12.47
C SER A 56 -0.02 -1.73 -11.97
N GLN A 57 0.68 -2.73 -12.52
CA GLN A 57 0.55 -4.13 -12.08
C GLN A 57 1.04 -4.32 -10.64
N LEU A 58 2.15 -3.67 -10.30
CA LEU A 58 2.66 -3.66 -8.94
C LEU A 58 1.66 -3.00 -7.99
N CYS A 59 1.06 -1.87 -8.36
CA CYS A 59 0.01 -1.24 -7.55
C CYS A 59 -1.21 -2.15 -7.34
N HIS A 60 -1.70 -2.83 -8.39
CA HIS A 60 -2.82 -3.79 -8.26
C HIS A 60 -2.47 -4.95 -7.31
N SER A 61 -1.22 -5.43 -7.35
CA SER A 61 -0.75 -6.48 -6.44
C SER A 61 -0.71 -6.00 -5.00
N LEU A 62 -0.15 -4.81 -4.75
CA LEU A 62 -0.06 -4.21 -3.42
C LEU A 62 -1.45 -3.92 -2.82
N ALA A 63 -2.42 -3.50 -3.63
CA ALA A 63 -3.80 -3.24 -3.18
C ALA A 63 -4.53 -4.49 -2.64
N VAL A 64 -4.08 -5.68 -3.06
CA VAL A 64 -4.56 -6.97 -2.53
C VAL A 64 -3.68 -7.45 -1.37
N ILE A 65 -2.35 -7.45 -1.54
CA ILE A 65 -1.41 -8.01 -0.56
C ILE A 65 -1.45 -7.23 0.76
N CYS A 66 -1.71 -5.92 0.75
CA CYS A 66 -1.82 -5.14 1.98
C CYS A 66 -2.92 -5.66 2.93
N GLN A 67 -3.93 -6.36 2.40
CA GLN A 67 -5.05 -6.90 3.16
C GLN A 67 -4.73 -8.24 3.84
N LEU A 68 -3.62 -8.90 3.48
CA LEU A 68 -3.22 -10.17 4.09
C LEU A 68 -2.71 -9.99 5.53
N PRO A 69 -2.70 -11.07 6.33
CA PRO A 69 -2.02 -11.10 7.62
C PRO A 69 -0.56 -10.65 7.53
N ILE A 70 -0.05 -10.02 8.59
CA ILE A 70 1.36 -9.61 8.66
C ILE A 70 2.28 -10.83 8.53
N SER A 71 1.87 -11.98 9.09
CA SER A 71 2.60 -13.26 8.97
C SER A 71 2.73 -13.78 7.53
N MET A 72 1.88 -13.29 6.62
CA MET A 72 1.92 -13.58 5.18
C MET A 72 2.54 -12.43 4.36
N GLY A 73 3.09 -11.41 5.03
CA GLY A 73 3.70 -10.26 4.38
C GLY A 73 2.70 -9.20 3.90
N GLY A 74 1.48 -9.20 4.44
CA GLY A 74 0.53 -8.10 4.31
C GLY A 74 0.62 -7.11 5.46
N ALA A 75 -0.43 -6.31 5.65
CA ALA A 75 -0.54 -5.31 6.70
C ALA A 75 -1.91 -5.31 7.41
N GLU A 76 -2.75 -6.32 7.15
CA GLU A 76 -4.12 -6.43 7.69
C GLU A 76 -4.96 -5.16 7.43
N GLY A 77 -4.65 -4.44 6.35
CA GLY A 77 -5.16 -3.10 6.08
C GLY A 77 -5.96 -3.00 4.78
N LYS A 78 -6.85 -2.02 4.72
CA LYS A 78 -7.57 -1.62 3.50
C LYS A 78 -6.65 -0.84 2.55
N CYS A 79 -7.06 -0.72 1.30
CA CYS A 79 -6.35 0.08 0.30
C CYS A 79 -7.18 1.32 -0.08
N MET A 80 -6.49 2.44 -0.27
CA MET A 80 -7.06 3.63 -0.88
C MET A 80 -6.34 3.92 -2.18
N TRP A 81 -7.10 4.00 -3.27
CA TRP A 81 -6.60 4.14 -4.62
C TRP A 81 -7.07 5.45 -5.25
N ILE A 82 -6.15 6.35 -5.55
CA ILE A 82 -6.42 7.57 -6.32
C ILE A 82 -5.91 7.35 -7.74
N ASP A 83 -6.82 7.33 -8.71
CA ASP A 83 -6.50 7.05 -10.12
C ASP A 83 -6.55 8.34 -10.94
N THR A 84 -5.39 8.80 -11.41
CA THR A 84 -5.22 10.01 -12.25
C THR A 84 -5.33 9.73 -13.75
N GLU A 85 -5.11 8.50 -14.21
CA GLU A 85 -5.10 8.15 -15.64
C GLU A 85 -6.24 7.21 -16.08
N GLY A 86 -6.99 6.63 -15.15
CA GLY A 86 -8.10 5.74 -15.47
C GLY A 86 -7.57 4.37 -15.78
N THR A 87 -6.53 3.94 -15.07
CA THR A 87 -5.81 2.67 -15.27
C THR A 87 -6.26 1.59 -14.30
N PHE A 88 -7.04 1.93 -13.26
CA PHE A 88 -7.60 0.97 -12.33
C PHE A 88 -8.60 0.05 -13.04
N ARG A 89 -8.44 -1.26 -12.88
CA ARG A 89 -9.28 -2.30 -13.48
C ARG A 89 -9.64 -3.34 -12.41
N PRO A 90 -10.83 -3.28 -11.80
CA PRO A 90 -11.25 -4.22 -10.75
C PRO A 90 -11.02 -5.70 -11.09
N GLU A 91 -11.26 -6.07 -12.35
CA GLU A 91 -11.10 -7.42 -12.87
C GLU A 91 -9.65 -7.94 -12.76
N ARG A 92 -8.65 -7.06 -12.65
CA ARG A 92 -7.25 -7.47 -12.44
C ARG A 92 -6.95 -7.90 -11.03
N LEU A 93 -7.77 -7.52 -10.04
CA LEU A 93 -7.55 -7.87 -8.64
C LEU A 93 -8.08 -9.26 -8.30
N VAL A 94 -9.11 -9.74 -9.00
CA VAL A 94 -9.70 -11.08 -8.81
C VAL A 94 -8.65 -12.20 -8.87
N PRO A 95 -7.85 -12.35 -9.94
CA PRO A 95 -6.85 -13.42 -9.99
C PRO A 95 -5.72 -13.26 -8.96
N ILE A 96 -5.45 -12.03 -8.50
CA ILE A 96 -4.47 -11.77 -7.44
C ILE A 96 -5.03 -12.25 -6.10
N ALA A 97 -6.30 -11.96 -5.80
CA ALA A 97 -7.00 -12.44 -4.61
C ALA A 97 -7.06 -13.97 -4.59
N GLU A 98 -7.44 -14.59 -5.71
CA GLU A 98 -7.49 -16.05 -5.86
C GLU A 98 -6.12 -16.71 -5.60
N ARG A 99 -5.03 -16.12 -6.10
CA ARG A 99 -3.66 -16.60 -5.83
C ARG A 99 -3.35 -16.72 -4.32
N PHE A 100 -3.96 -15.86 -3.50
CA PHE A 100 -3.80 -15.87 -2.04
C PHE A 100 -4.96 -16.54 -1.30
N ASN A 101 -5.87 -17.23 -2.01
CA ASN A 101 -7.07 -17.85 -1.46
C ASN A 101 -7.98 -16.86 -0.71
N MET A 102 -8.03 -15.61 -1.16
CA MET A 102 -8.91 -14.58 -0.61
C MET A 102 -10.23 -14.54 -1.38
N ASP A 103 -11.34 -14.28 -0.68
CA ASP A 103 -12.62 -14.00 -1.32
C ASP A 103 -12.53 -12.68 -2.10
N SER A 104 -12.69 -12.73 -3.42
CA SER A 104 -12.49 -11.57 -4.28
C SER A 104 -13.49 -10.45 -4.00
N LYS A 105 -14.72 -10.78 -3.57
CA LYS A 105 -15.72 -9.76 -3.24
C LYS A 105 -15.25 -8.94 -2.02
N HIS A 106 -14.82 -9.60 -0.95
CA HIS A 106 -14.28 -8.92 0.22
C HIS A 106 -13.01 -8.12 -0.10
N VAL A 107 -12.13 -8.65 -0.97
CA VAL A 107 -10.94 -7.91 -1.41
C VAL A 107 -11.33 -6.60 -2.10
N LEU A 108 -12.33 -6.64 -2.99
CA LEU A 108 -12.80 -5.45 -3.71
C LEU A 108 -13.51 -4.45 -2.79
N GLU A 109 -14.28 -4.91 -1.79
CA GLU A 109 -14.95 -4.05 -0.79
C GLU A 109 -13.95 -3.29 0.11
N ASN A 110 -12.74 -3.82 0.27
CA ASN A 110 -11.66 -3.20 1.06
C ASN A 110 -10.82 -2.19 0.29
N ILE A 111 -11.19 -1.86 -0.95
CA ILE A 111 -10.44 -0.92 -1.80
C ILE A 111 -11.32 0.29 -2.10
N ALA A 112 -11.03 1.40 -1.44
CA ALA A 112 -11.67 2.68 -1.71
C ALA A 112 -11.03 3.33 -2.93
N VAL A 113 -11.79 3.53 -4.01
CA VAL A 113 -11.27 4.05 -5.28
C VAL A 113 -11.86 5.43 -5.58
N ALA A 114 -11.01 6.38 -5.94
CA ALA A 114 -11.41 7.69 -6.40
C ALA A 114 -10.73 8.05 -7.73
N ARG A 115 -11.52 8.53 -8.69
CA ARG A 115 -11.02 9.08 -9.95
C ARG A 115 -10.59 10.53 -9.73
N CYS A 116 -9.33 10.83 -9.95
CA CYS A 116 -8.81 12.19 -9.93
C CYS A 116 -8.88 12.80 -11.34
N TYR A 117 -9.35 14.04 -11.45
CA TYR A 117 -9.55 14.74 -12.73
C TYR A 117 -8.58 15.90 -12.93
N ASN A 118 -8.04 16.46 -11.84
CA ASN A 118 -7.08 17.57 -11.84
C ASN A 118 -6.40 17.66 -10.46
N SER A 119 -5.39 18.52 -10.36
CA SER A 119 -4.58 18.69 -9.16
C SER A 119 -5.38 19.19 -7.94
N ASP A 120 -6.33 20.10 -8.14
CA ASP A 120 -7.19 20.61 -7.04
C ASP A 120 -8.06 19.50 -6.46
N HIS A 121 -8.63 18.66 -7.35
CA HIS A 121 -9.38 17.49 -6.96
C HIS A 121 -8.50 16.48 -6.22
N GLN A 122 -7.24 16.28 -6.64
CA GLN A 122 -6.31 15.40 -5.93
C GLN A 122 -6.09 15.84 -4.47
N ILE A 123 -5.92 17.14 -4.24
CA ILE A 123 -5.73 17.71 -2.89
C ILE A 123 -7.00 17.51 -2.05
N ALA A 124 -8.18 17.71 -2.63
CA ALA A 124 -9.46 17.47 -1.95
C ALA A 124 -9.64 15.99 -1.57
N LEU A 125 -9.26 15.06 -2.46
CA LEU A 125 -9.28 13.62 -2.17
C LEU A 125 -8.33 13.26 -1.02
N LEU A 126 -7.12 13.81 -0.99
CA LEU A 126 -6.15 13.59 0.09
C LEU A 126 -6.65 14.14 1.44
N THR A 127 -7.32 15.29 1.43
CA THR A 127 -7.93 15.86 2.65
C THR A 127 -9.04 14.95 3.17
N THR A 128 -9.90 14.45 2.28
CA THR A 128 -10.99 13.52 2.63
C THR A 128 -10.43 12.22 3.19
N ALA A 129 -9.40 11.68 2.55
CA ALA A 129 -8.65 10.51 2.99
C ALA A 129 -8.08 10.65 4.42
N GLY A 130 -7.48 11.81 4.74
CA GLY A 130 -6.93 12.08 6.07
C GLY A 130 -7.98 12.25 7.18
N GLY A 131 -9.24 12.54 6.82
CA GLY A 131 -10.36 12.65 7.76
C GLY A 131 -11.20 11.37 7.89
N ALA A 132 -10.97 10.37 7.04
CA ALA A 132 -11.67 9.08 7.06
C ALA A 132 -11.00 8.03 7.98
N ILE A 133 -10.06 8.47 8.82
CA ILE A 133 -9.33 7.66 9.81
C ILE A 133 -9.93 7.85 11.20
#